data_AF-A0A352WKR9-F1
#
_entry.id   AF-A0A352WKR9-F1
#
_cell.length_a   1.000
_cell.length_b   1.000
_cell.length_c   1.000
_cell.angle_alpha   90.00
_cell.angle_beta   90.00
_cell.angle_gamma   90.00
#
_symmetry.space_group_name_H-M   'P 1'
#
loop_
_entity.id
_entity.type
_entity.pdbx_description
1 polymer ?
#
loop_
_entity_poly.entity_id
_entity_poly.type
_entity_poly.pdbx_seq_one_letter_code
_entity_poly.pdbx_strand_id
1 'polypeptide(L)' 'MKKYTVRITRQARDHLKAIKQYIAEELMAPEAASNMIVILNKELTKRSALYLIWGCFAAKYV' A
#
# COMPACT_ATOMS: atom_id res chain seq x y z
N MET A 1 -5.01 -18.68 8.59
CA MET A 1 -5.18 -17.41 7.85
C MET A 1 -4.99 -17.67 6.36
N LYS A 2 -5.99 -17.38 5.52
CA LYS A 2 -5.82 -17.43 4.06
C LYS A 2 -4.87 -16.29 3.66
N LYS A 3 -3.73 -16.61 3.03
CA LYS A 3 -2.79 -15.61 2.49
C LYS A 3 -3.44 -15.00 1.25
N TYR A 4 -3.97 -13.79 1.37
CA TYR A 4 -4.41 -13.03 0.20
C TYR A 4 -3.18 -12.39 -0.44
N THR A 5 -2.88 -12.78 -1.67
CA THR A 5 -1.82 -12.14 -2.45
C THR A 5 -2.34 -10.81 -2.96
N VAL A 6 -1.87 -9.70 -2.39
CA VAL A 6 -2.16 -8.35 -2.89
C VAL A 6 -1.54 -8.22 -4.28
N ARG A 7 -2.37 -8.15 -5.33
CA ARG A 7 -1.92 -7.93 -6.70
C ARG A 7 -1.99 -6.44 -7.01
N ILE A 8 -0.85 -5.84 -7.35
CA ILE A 8 -0.78 -4.44 -7.77
C ILE A 8 -1.03 -4.38 -9.28
N THR A 9 -2.01 -3.56 -9.69
CA THR A 9 -2.29 -3.33 -11.12
C THR A 9 -1.14 -2.57 -11.76
N ARG A 10 -0.99 -2.70 -13.09
CA ARG A 10 0.02 -1.93 -13.83
C ARG A 10 -0.19 -0.42 -13.65
N GLN A 11 -1.43 0.04 -13.73
CA GLN A 11 -1.78 1.46 -13.51
C GLN A 11 -1.34 1.96 -12.13
N ALA A 12 -1.59 1.20 -11.06
CA ALA A 12 -1.16 1.59 -9.72
C ALA A 12 0.37 1.69 -9.61
N ARG A 13 1.10 0.80 -10.28
CA ARG A 13 2.57 0.86 -10.34
C ARG A 13 3.06 2.10 -11.06
N ASP A 14 2.44 2.46 -12.18
CA ASP A 14 2.80 3.63 -12.97
C ASP A 14 2.55 4.92 -12.17
N HIS A 15 1.43 5.00 -11.45
CA HIS A 15 1.15 6.11 -10.53
C HIS A 15 2.18 6.22 -9.40
N LEU A 16 2.56 5.11 -8.78
CA LEU A 16 3.58 5.11 -7.73
C LEU A 16 4.95 5.57 -8.26
N LYS A 17 5.28 5.21 -9.50
CA LYS A 17 6.51 5.68 -10.15
C LYS A 17 6.46 7.18 -10.39
N ALA A 18 5.35 7.71 -10.91
CA ALA A 18 5.17 9.14 -11.14
C ALA A 18 5.31 9.95 -9.85
N ILE A 19 4.67 9.49 -8.76
CA ILE A 19 4.75 10.15 -7.45
C ILE A 19 6.18 10.11 -6.91
N LYS A 20 6.89 8.98 -7.04
CA LYS A 20 8.29 8.87 -6.62
C LYS A 20 9.17 9.88 -7.38
N GLN A 21 8.98 9.98 -8.69
CA GLN A 21 9.75 10.90 -9.54
C GLN A 21 9.48 12.35 -9.14
N TYR A 22 8.22 12.73 -8.95
CA TYR A 22 7.85 14.06 -8.47
C TYR A 22 8.55 14.42 -7.15
N ILE A 23 8.54 13.52 -6.16
CA ILE A 23 9.17 13.77 -4.86
C ILE A 23 10.70 13.81 -4.94
N ALA A 24 11.30 12.94 -5.76
CA ALA A 24 12.75 12.87 -5.88
C ALA A 24 13.32 14.03 -6.70
N GLU A 25 12.66 14.40 -7.80
CA GLU A 25 13.18 15.32 -8.81
C GLU A 25 12.66 16.75 -8.59
N GLU A 26 11.35 16.93 -8.38
CA GLU A 26 10.77 18.29 -8.23
C GLU A 26 10.91 18.84 -6.81
N LEU A 27 10.73 17.99 -5.80
CA LEU A 27 10.89 18.35 -4.39
C LEU A 27 12.34 18.20 -3.89
N MET A 28 13.25 17.68 -4.72
CA MET A 28 14.66 17.43 -4.38
C MET A 28 14.85 16.61 -3.09
N ALA A 29 13.90 15.71 -2.77
CA ALA A 29 13.86 14.96 -1.53
C ALA A 29 13.95 13.43 -1.80
N PRO A 30 15.10 12.92 -2.25
CA PRO A 30 15.25 11.51 -2.65
C PRO A 30 15.04 10.54 -1.47
N GLU A 31 15.42 10.92 -0.26
CA GLU A 31 15.18 10.12 0.95
C GLU A 31 13.69 10.00 1.27
N ALA A 32 12.93 11.09 1.15
CA ALA A 32 11.49 11.09 1.37
C ALA A 32 10.76 10.23 0.33
N ALA A 33 11.21 10.25 -0.93
CA ALA A 33 10.67 9.40 -1.99
C ALA A 33 10.88 7.90 -1.69
N SER A 34 12.02 7.53 -1.12
CA SER A 34 12.30 6.15 -0.69
C SER A 34 11.41 5.73 0.48
N ASN A 35 11.31 6.59 1.50
CA ASN A 35 10.49 6.34 2.69
C ASN A 35 9.01 6.20 2.35
N MET A 36 8.51 6.96 1.38
CA MET A 36 7.12 6.89 0.93
C MET A 36 6.75 5.48 0.45
N ILE A 37 7.60 4.83 -0.36
CA ILE A 37 7.32 3.49 -0.89
C ILE A 37 7.26 2.45 0.24
N VAL A 38 8.11 2.59 1.25
CA VAL A 38 8.13 1.72 2.42
C VAL A 38 6.83 1.86 3.22
N ILE A 39 6.40 3.10 3.48
CA ILE A 39 5.15 3.39 4.18
C ILE A 39 3.95 2.82 3.42
N LEU A 40 3.93 2.97 2.09
CA LEU A 40 2.82 2.53 1.25
C LEU A 40 2.68 1.00 1.23
N ASN A 41 3.79 0.27 1.17
CA ASN A 41 3.79 -1.19 1.33
C ASN A 41 3.30 -1.63 2.72
N LYS A 42 3.67 -0.89 3.77
CA LYS A 42 3.24 -1.15 5.14
C LYS A 42 1.73 -0.98 5.29
N GLU A 43 1.16 0.08 4.72
CA GLU A 43 -0.28 0.33 4.77
C GLU A 43 -1.10 -0.68 3.94
N LEU A 44 -0.60 -1.10 2.77
CA LEU A 44 -1.23 -2.16 1.98
C LEU A 44 -1.28 -3.49 2.74
N THR A 45 -0.17 -3.84 3.40
CA THR A 45 -0.08 -5.05 4.22
C THR A 45 -0.99 -4.95 5.45
N LYS A 46 -1.03 -3.79 6.12
CA LYS A 46 -1.90 -3.54 7.27
C LYS A 46 -3.38 -3.65 6.90
N ARG A 47 -3.82 -3.06 5.79
CA ARG A 47 -5.21 -3.20 5.32
C ARG A 47 -5.56 -4.64 5.01
N SER A 48 -4.67 -5.40 4.37
CA SER A 48 -4.91 -6.84 4.11
C SER A 48 -5.16 -7.63 5.40
N ALA A 49 -4.46 -7.28 6.50
CA ALA A 49 -4.71 -7.86 7.81
C ALA A 49 -6.00 -7.33 8.46
N LEU A 50 -6.34 -6.05 8.27
CA LEU A 50 -7.54 -5.45 8.85
C LEU A 50 -8.83 -5.99 8.21
N TYR A 51 -8.86 -6.21 6.90
CA TYR A 51 -10.02 -6.81 6.21
C TYR A 51 -10.30 -8.25 6.68
N LEU A 52 -9.27 -9.00 7.08
CA LEU A 52 -9.42 -10.32 7.71
C LEU A 52 -10.08 -10.23 9.09
N ILE A 53 -9.71 -9.23 9.89
CA ILE A 53 -10.28 -9.00 11.23
C ILE A 53 -11.73 -8.52 11.11
N TRP A 54 -12.00 -7.58 10.20
CA TRP A 54 -13.35 -7.07 9.95
C TRP A 54 -14.28 -8.13 9.36
N GLY A 55 -13.81 -8.98 8.44
CA GLY A 55 -14.57 -10.11 7.92
C GLY A 55 -14.92 -11.14 9.00
N CYS A 56 -14.00 -11.42 9.92
CA CYS A 56 -14.29 -12.27 11.08
C CYS A 56 -15.26 -11.63 12.07
N PHE A 57 -15.25 -10.31 12.23
CA PHE A 57 -16.19 -9.60 13.10
C PHE A 57 -17.58 -9.56 12.47
N ALA A 58 -17.70 -9.23 11.19
CA ALA A 58 -18.98 -9.19 10.47
C ALA A 58 -19.69 -10.56 10.45
N ALA A 59 -18.93 -11.66 10.35
CA ALA A 59 -19.49 -13.02 10.37
C ALA A 59 -19.93 -13.50 11.77
N LYS A 60 -19.63 -12.77 12.84
CA LYS A 60 -20.01 -13.12 14.22
C LYS A 60 -21.28 -12.40 14.70
N TYR A 61 -21.78 -11.43 13.95
CA TYR A 61 -22.98 -10.63 14.27
C TYR A 61 -24.10 -10.79 13.22
N VAL A 62 -24.05 -11.84 12.39
CA VAL A 62 -25.14 -12.31 11.53
C VAL A 62 -25.64 -13.65 12.05
#